data_AF-A0A0D6ACG6-F1
#
_entry.id   AF-A0A0D6ACG6-F1
#
_cell.length_a   1.000
_cell.length_b   1.000
_cell.length_c   1.000
_cell.angle_alpha   90.00
_cell.angle_beta   90.00
_cell.angle_gamma   90.00
#
_symmetry.space_group_name_H-M   'P 1'
#
loop_
_entity.id
_entity.type
_entity.pdbx_description
1 polymer ?
#
loop_
_entity_poly.entity_id
_entity_poly.type
_entity_poly.pdbx_seq_one_letter_code
_entity_poly.pdbx_strand_id
1 'polypeptide(L)'
;MAKIPVTQMTKKNNDTIIVKIKDAEFVFNGTLKRTSGNMFMGEDKQVRVMYDKSTSHVVIINKKTGTEFYNYIFSIADEGKL
;
A
#
# COMPACT_ATOMS: atom_id res chain seq x y z
N MET A 1 10.77 10.67 -14.95
CA MET A 1 10.49 10.52 -13.50
C MET A 1 9.40 9.48 -13.37
N ALA A 2 9.62 8.40 -12.62
CA ALA A 2 8.58 7.41 -12.36
C ALA A 2 7.44 8.09 -11.59
N LYS A 3 6.22 7.97 -12.09
CA LYS A 3 5.06 8.65 -11.51
C LYS A 3 4.64 7.90 -10.25
N ILE A 4 4.60 8.60 -9.12
CA ILE A 4 4.09 8.04 -7.87
C ILE A 4 2.55 7.98 -7.97
N PRO A 5 1.93 6.83 -7.70
CA PRO A 5 0.50 6.69 -7.78
C PRO A 5 -0.17 7.49 -6.65
N VAL A 6 -1.36 8.03 -6.91
CA VAL A 6 -2.16 8.69 -5.87
C VAL A 6 -2.58 7.64 -4.85
N THR A 7 -2.05 7.75 -3.64
CA THR A 7 -2.22 6.76 -2.58
C THR A 7 -2.95 7.40 -1.41
N GLN A 8 -4.00 6.74 -0.95
CA GLN A 8 -4.72 7.07 0.27
C GLN A 8 -4.76 5.83 1.14
N MET A 9 -4.26 5.94 2.36
CA MET A 9 -4.36 4.87 3.35
C MET A 9 -5.01 5.41 4.61
N THR A 10 -5.94 4.64 5.17
CA THR A 10 -6.64 4.97 6.40
C THR A 10 -6.52 3.81 7.35
N LYS A 11 -5.90 4.04 8.51
CA LYS A 11 -5.84 3.03 9.57
C LYS A 11 -7.26 2.74 10.07
N LYS A 12 -7.73 1.50 9.91
CA LYS A 12 -9.04 1.05 10.41
C LYS A 12 -8.94 0.53 11.85
N ASN A 13 -7.90 -0.25 12.13
CA ASN A 13 -7.56 -0.75 13.47
C ASN A 13 -6.05 -1.08 13.52
N ASN A 14 -5.57 -1.72 14.59
CA ASN A 14 -4.14 -2.02 14.73
C ASN A 14 -3.60 -3.02 13.69
N ASP A 15 -4.46 -3.84 13.12
CA ASP A 15 -4.07 -4.93 12.22
C ASP A 15 -4.66 -4.76 10.81
N THR A 16 -5.34 -3.64 10.54
CA THR A 16 -6.08 -3.41 9.30
C THR A 16 -5.94 -1.96 8.83
N ILE A 17 -5.56 -1.80 7.58
CA ILE A 17 -5.45 -0.51 6.88
C ILE A 17 -6.31 -0.58 5.61
N ILE A 18 -7.19 0.38 5.41
CA ILE A 18 -7.90 0.55 4.13
C ILE A 18 -6.97 1.32 3.21
N VAL A 19 -6.81 0.86 1.96
CA VAL A 19 -5.93 1.49 0.98
C VAL A 19 -6.66 1.69 -0.34
N LYS A 20 -6.44 2.86 -0.94
CA LYS A 20 -6.86 3.22 -2.29
C LYS A 20 -5.64 3.76 -3.03
N ILE A 21 -5.29 3.12 -4.14
CA ILE A 21 -4.18 3.50 -5.01
C ILE A 21 -4.74 3.73 -6.40
N LYS A 22 -4.44 4.88 -6.99
CA LYS A 22 -4.91 5.24 -8.32
C LYS A 22 -3.75 5.81 -9.14
N ASP A 23 -3.50 5.22 -10.29
CA ASP A 23 -2.59 5.76 -11.30
C ASP A 23 -3.17 5.53 -12.70
N ALA A 24 -3.39 6.59 -13.46
CA ALA A 24 -3.94 6.56 -14.83
C ALA A 24 -5.07 5.51 -15.05
N GLU A 25 -4.72 4.30 -15.50
CA GLU A 25 -5.63 3.19 -15.81
C GLU A 25 -5.71 2.12 -14.69
N PHE A 26 -4.82 2.20 -13.70
CA PHE A 26 -4.73 1.31 -12.55
C PHE A 26 -5.48 1.88 -11.35
N VAL A 27 -6.37 1.07 -10.78
CA VAL A 27 -7.05 1.36 -9.51
C VAL A 27 -6.99 0.13 -8.63
N PHE A 28 -6.40 0.28 -7.44
CA PHE A 28 -6.49 -0.68 -6.35
C PHE A 28 -7.32 -0.08 -5.23
N ASN A 29 -8.34 -0.80 -4.79
CA ASN A 29 -9.12 -0.45 -3.60
C ASN A 29 -9.27 -1.72 -2.77
N GLY A 30 -8.61 -1.73 -1.61
CA GLY A 30 -8.47 -2.94 -0.84
C GLY A 30 -8.22 -2.67 0.64
N THR A 31 -8.09 -3.76 1.38
CA THR A 31 -7.75 -3.73 2.79
C THR A 31 -6.44 -4.48 2.98
N LEU A 32 -5.43 -3.80 3.51
CA LEU A 32 -4.20 -4.42 3.96
C LEU A 32 -4.42 -4.98 5.36
N LYS A 33 -4.13 -6.26 5.52
CA LYS A 33 -4.11 -6.94 6.83
C LYS A 33 -2.68 -7.08 7.30
N ARG A 34 -2.46 -6.91 8.59
CA ARG A 34 -1.17 -7.13 9.21
C ARG A 34 -0.79 -8.61 9.09
N THR A 35 0.41 -8.87 8.61
CA THR A 35 0.94 -10.23 8.46
C THR A 35 1.93 -10.55 9.56
N SER A 36 2.91 -9.68 9.79
CA SER A 36 3.93 -9.85 10.83
C SER A 36 4.57 -8.51 11.19
N GLY A 37 4.83 -8.27 12.48
CA GLY A 37 5.53 -7.07 12.92
C GLY A 37 4.86 -5.78 12.45
N ASN A 38 5.51 -5.02 11.58
CA ASN A 38 4.98 -3.78 10.99
C ASN A 38 4.53 -3.95 9.53
N MET A 39 4.52 -5.18 9.02
CA MET A 39 4.14 -5.50 7.64
C MET A 39 2.62 -5.69 7.52
N PHE A 40 2.06 -4.98 6.56
CA PHE A 40 0.68 -5.09 6.13
C PHE A 40 0.65 -5.51 4.67
N MET A 41 -0.26 -6.41 4.32
CA MET A 41 -0.39 -6.92 2.98
C MET A 41 -1.86 -7.02 2.61
N GLY A 42 -2.18 -6.62 1.39
CA GLY A 42 -3.47 -6.83 0.77
C GLY A 42 -3.25 -7.16 -0.69
N GLU A 43 -4.13 -7.99 -1.24
CA GLU A 43 -4.03 -8.39 -2.63
C GLU A 43 -5.42 -8.43 -3.24
N ASP A 44 -5.46 -8.23 -4.55
CA ASP A 44 -6.63 -8.45 -5.38
C ASP A 44 -6.28 -9.49 -6.46
N LYS A 45 -7.12 -9.68 -7.48
CA LYS A 45 -6.92 -10.69 -8.53
C LYS A 45 -5.65 -10.46 -9.35
N GLN A 46 -5.17 -9.23 -9.44
CA GLN A 46 -4.05 -8.85 -10.32
C GLN A 46 -2.78 -8.41 -9.57
N VAL A 47 -2.94 -7.77 -8.42
CA VAL A 47 -1.83 -7.11 -7.71
C VAL A 47 -1.79 -7.49 -6.24
N ARG A 48 -0.60 -7.43 -5.68
CA ARG A 48 -0.35 -7.49 -4.25
C ARG A 48 0.30 -6.18 -3.81
N VAL A 49 -0.29 -5.56 -2.80
CA VAL A 49 0.21 -4.36 -2.15
C VAL A 49 0.78 -4.76 -0.80
N MET A 50 2.02 -4.38 -0.57
CA MET A 50 2.76 -4.58 0.66
C MET A 50 3.08 -3.20 1.24
N TYR A 51 2.86 -3.04 2.54
CA TYR A 51 3.16 -1.83 3.26
C TYR A 51 3.95 -2.17 4.51
N ASP A 52 5.17 -1.67 4.60
CA ASP A 52 5.95 -1.71 5.83
C ASP A 52 5.75 -0.40 6.59
N LYS A 53 5.04 -0.47 7.71
CA LYS A 53 4.80 0.69 8.56
C LYS A 53 6.08 1.20 9.24
N SER A 54 7.10 0.36 9.44
CA SER A 54 8.35 0.74 10.08
C SER A 54 9.20 1.66 9.21
N THR A 55 9.22 1.37 7.91
CA THR A 55 10.01 2.11 6.92
C THR A 55 9.15 3.04 6.06
N SER A 56 7.83 2.98 6.24
CA SER A 56 6.84 3.64 5.37
C SER A 56 6.95 3.24 3.90
N HIS A 57 7.50 2.05 3.59
CA HIS A 57 7.60 1.59 2.21
C HIS A 57 6.32 0.95 1.73
N VAL A 58 5.90 1.33 0.52
CA VAL A 58 4.83 0.69 -0.25
C VAL A 58 5.44 0.02 -1.45
N VAL A 59 5.17 -1.27 -1.59
CA VAL A 59 5.55 -2.08 -2.74
C VAL A 59 4.29 -2.66 -3.37
N ILE A 60 4.13 -2.46 -4.68
CA ILE A 60 3.03 -3.00 -5.45
C ILE A 60 3.62 -3.94 -6.50
N ILE A 61 3.22 -5.20 -6.47
CA ILE A 61 3.69 -6.21 -7.41
C ILE A 61 2.53 -6.85 -8.17
N ASN A 62 2.80 -7.32 -9.38
CA ASN A 62 1.91 -8.23 -10.09
C ASN A 62 1.88 -9.58 -9.35
N LYS A 63 0.68 -10.08 -9.04
CA LYS A 63 0.53 -11.34 -8.31
C LYS A 63 0.96 -12.56 -9.13
N LYS A 64 0.75 -12.55 -10.45
CA LYS A 64 1.04 -13.68 -11.34
C LYS A 64 2.52 -13.78 -11.69
N THR A 65 3.15 -12.64 -11.99
CA THR A 65 4.53 -12.61 -12.49
C THR A 65 5.54 -12.22 -11.42
N GLY A 66 5.09 -11.68 -10.28
CA GLY A 66 5.98 -11.14 -9.24
C GLY A 66 6.67 -9.83 -9.63
N THR A 67 6.34 -9.26 -10.79
CA THR A 67 6.94 -8.02 -11.29
C THR A 67 6.56 -6.83 -10.41
N GLU A 68 7.56 -6.07 -9.95
CA GLU A 68 7.33 -4.83 -9.23
C GLU A 68 6.79 -3.75 -10.17
N PHE A 69 5.65 -3.17 -9.81
CA PHE A 69 5.05 -2.04 -10.51
C PHE A 69 5.43 -0.72 -9.86
N TYR A 70 5.41 -0.66 -8.54
CA TYR A 70 5.69 0.54 -7.78
C TYR A 70 6.45 0.22 -6.51
N ASN A 71 7.42 1.06 -6.19
CA ASN A 71 8.17 1.03 -4.94
C ASN A 71 8.46 2.47 -4.53
N TYR A 72 7.83 2.89 -3.45
CA TYR A 72 7.88 4.28 -3.00
C TYR A 72 7.63 4.37 -1.49
N ILE A 73 8.00 5.51 -0.92
CA ILE A 73 7.75 5.82 0.49
C ILE A 73 6.39 6.52 0.59
N PHE A 74 5.53 6.03 1.48
CA PHE A 74 4.26 6.62 1.85
C PHE A 74 4.00 6.39 3.34
N SER A 75 3.90 7.47 4.10
CA SER A 75 3.55 7.38 5.52
C SER A 75 2.05 7.56 5.70
N ILE A 76 1.42 6.58 6.36
CA ILE A 76 0.03 6.71 6.85
C ILE A 76 -0.08 7.60 8.08
N ALA A 77 1.06 8.05 8.60
CA ALA A 77 1.11 8.95 9.73
C ALA A 77 0.46 10.26 9.30
N ASP A 78 -0.71 10.55 9.85
CA ASP A 78 -1.06 11.91 10.19
C ASP A 78 0.10 12.49 11.03
N GLU A 79 1.08 13.14 10.39
CA GLU A 79 1.72 14.34 10.93
C GLU A 79 0.69 15.49 10.94
N GLY A 80 -0.44 15.22 11.59
CA GLY A 80 -1.68 15.97 11.51
C GLY A 80 -2.32 16.09 12.88
N LYS A 81 -1.52 16.43 13.89
CA LYS A 81 -1.91 17.20 15.10
C LYS A 81 -0.65 17.58 15.89
N LEU A 82 -0.14 18.78 15.59
CA LEU A 82 0.42 19.66 16.63
C LEU A 82 -0.74 20.21 17.47
#